data_AF-A0A5E4DBY6-F1
#
_entry.id   AF-A0A5E4DBY6-F1
#
_cell.length_a   1.000
_cell.length_b   1.000
_cell.length_c   1.000
_cell.angle_alpha   90.00
_cell.angle_beta   90.00
_cell.angle_gamma   90.00
#
_symmetry.space_group_name_H-M   'P 1'
#
loop_
_entity.id
_entity.type
_entity.pdbx_description
1 polymer ?
#
loop_
_entity_poly.entity_id
_entity_poly.type
_entity_poly.pdbx_seq_one_letter_code
_entity_poly.pdbx_strand_id
1 'polypeptide(L)'
;GTEKAYAYVDFNYNGTLLASVGSSPDYTLTIWDWKEEQPILRKKAFSLDVFKVTFNPEDDEQLTTAGSGHIKFWEMAYTFTGLKLQGSLGRFGKTTTTDIEGYMELPDGK
;
A
#
# COMPACT_ATOMS: atom_id res chain seq x y z
N GLY A 1 7.50 12.16 -3.95
CA GLY A 1 6.93 11.70 -2.67
C GLY A 1 5.77 12.59 -2.26
N THR A 2 5.29 12.46 -1.02
CA THR A 2 4.30 13.35 -0.39
C THR A 2 4.92 14.72 -0.04
N GLU A 3 4.08 15.75 0.09
CA GLU A 3 4.51 17.14 0.30
C GLU A 3 4.66 17.53 1.77
N LYS A 4 4.05 16.77 2.70
CA LYS A 4 4.04 17.13 4.13
C LYS A 4 4.76 16.14 5.03
N ALA A 5 4.26 14.92 5.13
CA ALA A 5 4.77 13.91 6.04
C ALA A 5 4.42 12.52 5.52
N TYR A 6 5.24 11.53 5.88
CA TYR A 6 4.94 10.13 5.65
C TYR A 6 4.26 9.55 6.91
N ALA A 7 3.15 8.84 6.71
CA ALA A 7 2.43 8.17 7.78
C ALA A 7 3.06 6.81 8.12
N TYR A 8 3.52 6.10 7.09
CA TYR A 8 4.12 4.78 7.24
C TYR A 8 5.04 4.46 6.06
N VAL A 9 6.02 3.59 6.30
CA VAL A 9 6.87 3.00 5.27
C VAL A 9 7.08 1.51 5.55
N ASP A 10 7.22 0.71 4.50
CA ASP A 10 7.48 -0.73 4.62
C ASP A 10 8.42 -1.19 3.51
N PHE A 11 9.33 -2.09 3.85
CA PHE A 11 10.21 -2.74 2.88
C PHE A 11 9.57 -4.05 2.42
N ASN A 12 9.77 -4.41 1.15
CA ASN A 12 9.47 -5.76 0.71
C ASN A 12 10.43 -6.76 1.39
N TYR A 13 10.12 -8.06 1.30
CA TYR A 13 10.90 -9.09 2.00
C TYR A 13 12.39 -9.06 1.62
N ASN A 14 12.67 -8.80 0.35
CA ASN A 14 14.03 -8.75 -0.19
C ASN A 14 14.77 -7.43 0.08
N GLY A 15 14.10 -6.40 0.62
CA GLY A 15 14.68 -5.08 0.87
C GLY A 15 15.06 -4.27 -0.38
N THR A 16 14.55 -4.66 -1.56
CA THR A 16 14.80 -4.01 -2.85
C THR A 16 13.79 -2.92 -3.16
N LEU A 17 12.58 -3.03 -2.63
CA LEU A 17 11.48 -2.08 -2.80
C LEU A 17 11.10 -1.46 -1.46
N LEU A 18 10.83 -0.16 -1.49
CA LEU A 18 10.23 0.55 -0.37
C LEU A 18 8.83 1.01 -0.78
N ALA A 19 7.84 0.81 0.08
CA ALA A 19 6.53 1.42 -0.02
C ALA A 19 6.44 2.53 1.00
N SER A 20 5.94 3.69 0.59
CA SER A 20 5.66 4.80 1.51
C SER A 20 4.27 5.37 1.28
N VAL A 21 3.61 5.77 2.37
CA VAL A 21 2.32 6.44 2.31
C VAL A 21 2.41 7.83 2.91
N GLY A 22 1.94 8.82 2.16
CA GLY A 22 1.82 10.20 2.61
C GLY A 22 0.63 10.42 3.54
N SER A 23 0.78 11.37 4.45
CA SER A 23 -0.30 11.86 5.31
C SER A 23 -1.19 12.87 4.57
N SER A 24 -2.17 13.44 5.27
CA SER A 24 -3.00 14.52 4.74
C SER A 24 -2.18 15.65 4.11
N PRO A 25 -2.57 16.17 2.94
CA PRO A 25 -3.85 15.94 2.24
C PRO A 25 -3.77 14.97 1.05
N ASP A 26 -2.59 14.43 0.72
CA ASP A 26 -2.39 13.73 -0.55
C ASP A 26 -2.66 12.23 -0.46
N TYR A 27 -2.41 11.61 0.71
CA TYR A 27 -2.61 10.18 0.97
C TYR A 27 -1.99 9.31 -0.11
N THR A 28 -0.80 9.68 -0.57
CA THR A 28 -0.19 9.06 -1.74
C THR A 28 0.61 7.84 -1.35
N LEU A 29 0.30 6.68 -1.94
CA LEU A 29 1.17 5.51 -1.95
C LEU A 29 2.23 5.66 -3.05
N THR A 30 3.50 5.53 -2.67
CA THR A 30 4.64 5.55 -3.58
C THR A 30 5.46 4.29 -3.39
N ILE A 31 5.79 3.61 -4.48
CA ILE A 31 6.72 2.48 -4.52
C ILE A 31 8.04 2.97 -5.09
N TRP A 32 9.14 2.64 -4.42
CA TRP A 32 10.49 3.06 -4.76
C TRP A 32 11.36 1.86 -5.07
N ASP A 33 12.19 1.97 -6.10
CA ASP A 33 13.41 1.18 -6.19
C ASP A 33 14.35 1.73 -5.13
N TRP A 34 14.58 0.96 -4.08
CA TRP A 34 15.38 1.45 -2.96
C TRP A 34 16.84 1.58 -3.31
N LYS A 35 17.36 0.71 -4.19
CA LYS A 35 18.76 0.70 -4.56
C LYS A 35 19.10 1.87 -5.47
N GLU A 36 18.22 2.19 -6.41
CA GLU A 36 18.40 3.29 -7.36
C GLU A 36 17.85 4.63 -6.82
N GLU A 37 17.21 4.61 -5.64
CA GLU A 37 16.58 5.77 -5.00
C GLU A 37 15.51 6.45 -5.89
N GLN A 38 14.85 5.66 -6.76
CA GLN A 38 13.89 6.17 -7.74
C GLN A 38 12.44 5.75 -7.43
N PRO A 39 11.46 6.66 -7.52
CA PRO A 39 10.06 6.27 -7.46
C PRO A 39 9.65 5.55 -8.74
N ILE A 40 9.14 4.32 -8.61
CA ILE A 40 8.68 3.49 -9.74
C ILE A 40 7.18 3.72 -10.00
N LEU A 41 6.38 3.72 -8.93
CA LEU A 41 4.92 3.85 -9.01
C LEU A 41 4.42 4.84 -7.98
N ARG A 42 3.40 5.61 -8.37
CA ARG A 42 2.74 6.55 -7.46
C ARG A 42 1.24 6.56 -7.71
N LYS A 43 0.44 6.46 -6.65
CA LYS A 43 -1.02 6.52 -6.74
C LYS A 43 -1.64 7.01 -5.44
N LYS A 44 -2.73 7.78 -5.54
CA LYS A 44 -3.52 8.13 -4.36
C LYS A 44 -4.09 6.87 -3.74
N ALA A 45 -3.71 6.59 -2.49
CA ALA A 45 -4.09 5.37 -1.81
C ALA A 45 -5.59 5.38 -1.50
N PHE A 46 -6.02 6.44 -0.79
CA PHE A 46 -7.41 6.66 -0.40
C PHE A 46 -7.73 8.16 -0.23
N SER A 47 -8.97 8.49 0.15
CA SER A 47 -9.44 9.87 0.37
C SER A 47 -9.39 10.32 1.83
N LEU A 48 -9.11 9.39 2.74
CA LEU A 48 -8.98 9.60 4.19
C LEU A 48 -7.60 9.12 4.65
N ASP A 49 -7.32 9.31 5.93
CA ASP A 49 -6.05 8.91 6.54
C ASP A 49 -5.75 7.43 6.31
N VAL A 50 -4.50 7.18 5.93
CA VAL A 50 -3.92 5.86 5.72
C VAL A 50 -2.84 5.68 6.78
N PHE A 51 -3.01 4.70 7.65
CA PHE A 51 -2.14 4.51 8.80
C PHE A 51 -1.05 3.47 8.55
N LYS A 52 -1.28 2.56 7.61
CA LYS A 52 -0.35 1.46 7.34
C LYS A 52 -0.31 1.10 5.86
N VAL A 53 0.88 0.71 5.41
CA VAL A 53 1.10 -0.06 4.18
C VAL A 53 1.93 -1.28 4.54
N THR A 54 1.68 -2.40 3.88
CA THR A 54 2.48 -3.61 4.06
C THR A 54 2.62 -4.34 2.73
N PHE A 55 3.83 -4.79 2.42
CA PHE A 55 4.04 -5.73 1.30
C PHE A 55 3.52 -7.12 1.67
N ASN A 56 3.06 -7.86 0.67
CA ASN A 56 2.86 -9.29 0.84
C ASN A 56 4.25 -9.97 0.94
N PRO A 57 4.55 -10.71 2.02
CA PRO A 57 5.87 -11.33 2.21
C PRO A 57 6.18 -12.43 1.19
N GLU A 58 5.17 -13.02 0.57
CA GLU A 58 5.30 -14.09 -0.42
C GLU A 58 5.27 -13.56 -1.87
N ASP A 59 4.75 -12.36 -2.08
CA ASP A 59 4.61 -11.73 -3.40
C ASP A 59 4.89 -10.23 -3.33
N ASP A 60 6.11 -9.85 -3.72
CA ASP A 60 6.55 -8.45 -3.73
C ASP A 60 5.71 -7.57 -4.66
N GLU A 61 4.92 -8.12 -5.60
CA GLU A 61 4.01 -7.37 -6.48
C GLU A 61 2.71 -6.94 -5.80
N GLN A 62 2.42 -7.46 -4.60
CA GLN A 62 1.20 -7.19 -3.87
C GLN A 62 1.44 -6.37 -2.61
N LEU A 63 0.53 -5.42 -2.34
CA LEU A 63 0.57 -4.61 -1.12
C LEU A 63 -0.83 -4.38 -0.57
N THR A 64 -0.90 -4.10 0.73
CA THR A 64 -2.14 -3.74 1.40
C THR A 64 -1.98 -2.42 2.15
N THR A 65 -2.89 -1.49 1.91
CA THR A 65 -3.01 -0.25 2.70
C THR A 65 -4.26 -0.29 3.56
N ALA A 66 -4.13 0.15 4.82
CA ALA A 66 -5.25 0.25 5.74
C ALA A 66 -5.26 1.62 6.42
N GLY A 67 -6.46 2.11 6.70
CA GLY A 67 -6.67 3.38 7.39
C GLY A 67 -8.13 3.61 7.72
N SER A 68 -8.50 4.86 7.94
CA SER A 68 -9.86 5.23 8.34
C SER A 68 -10.89 4.74 7.32
N GLY A 69 -11.74 3.82 7.77
CA GLY A 69 -12.86 3.28 7.00
C GLY A 69 -12.48 2.51 5.74
N HIS A 70 -11.21 2.08 5.57
CA HIS A 70 -10.81 1.34 4.38
C HIS A 70 -9.65 0.36 4.62
N ILE A 71 -9.72 -0.71 3.83
CA ILE A 71 -8.59 -1.54 3.48
C ILE A 71 -8.56 -1.65 1.96
N LYS A 72 -7.38 -1.59 1.36
CA LYS A 72 -7.23 -1.64 -0.09
C LYS A 72 -6.05 -2.48 -0.45
N PHE A 73 -6.29 -3.43 -1.34
CA PHE A 73 -5.28 -4.31 -1.89
C PHE A 73 -4.75 -3.68 -3.17
N TRP A 74 -3.45 -3.82 -3.39
CA TRP A 74 -2.73 -3.26 -4.51
C TRP A 74 -1.95 -4.35 -5.21
N GLU A 75 -1.86 -4.22 -6.53
CA GLU A 75 -1.11 -5.13 -7.39
C GLU A 75 -0.30 -4.30 -8.39
N MET A 76 0.98 -4.64 -8.53
CA MET A 76 1.92 -4.05 -9.49
C MET A 76 1.85 -4.81 -10.81
N ALA A 77 0.90 -4.44 -11.67
CA ALA A 77 0.64 -5.17 -12.90
C ALA A 77 1.12 -4.42 -14.15
N TYR A 78 1.71 -5.17 -15.09
CA TYR A 78 2.02 -4.67 -16.43
C TYR A 78 0.75 -4.49 -17.26
N THR A 79 0.55 -3.28 -17.76
CA THR A 79 -0.53 -2.92 -18.69
C THR A 79 0.05 -2.62 -20.07
N PHE A 80 -0.82 -2.44 -21.07
CA PHE A 80 -0.40 -2.00 -22.41
C PHE A 80 0.37 -0.66 -22.41
N THR A 81 0.26 0.13 -21.32
CA THR A 81 0.97 1.41 -21.14
C THR A 81 2.15 1.32 -20.16
N GLY A 82 2.56 0.12 -19.76
CA GLY A 82 3.61 -0.10 -18.75
C GLY A 82 3.08 -0.53 -17.38
N LEU A 83 4.00 -0.61 -16.42
CA LEU A 83 3.73 -1.03 -15.05
C LEU A 83 2.81 -0.03 -14.33
N LYS A 84 1.78 -0.53 -13.65
CA LYS A 84 0.82 0.30 -12.91
C LYS A 84 0.45 -0.33 -11.59
N LEU A 85 0.13 0.54 -10.63
CA LEU A 85 -0.48 0.15 -9.38
C LEU A 85 -2.01 0.03 -9.57
N GLN A 86 -2.54 -1.19 -9.58
CA GLN A 86 -3.98 -1.47 -9.58
C GLN A 86 -4.45 -1.61 -8.14
N GLY A 87 -5.66 -1.16 -7.82
CA GLY A 87 -6.11 -1.15 -6.42
C GLY A 87 -7.57 -1.52 -6.29
N SER A 88 -7.87 -2.47 -5.41
CA SER A 88 -9.22 -2.99 -5.12
C SER A 88 -9.57 -2.75 -3.66
N LEU A 89 -10.74 -2.13 -3.42
CA LEU A 89 -11.22 -1.88 -2.05
C LEU A 89 -11.65 -3.22 -1.45
N GLY A 90 -11.13 -3.56 -0.27
CA GLY A 90 -11.52 -4.76 0.46
C GLY A 90 -13.00 -4.69 0.82
N ARG A 91 -13.76 -5.70 0.43
CA ARG A 91 -15.18 -5.87 0.79
C ARG A 91 -15.30 -7.13 1.65
N PHE A 92 -15.22 -6.94 2.96
CA PHE A 92 -15.53 -8.01 3.90
C PHE A 92 -17.05 -8.04 4.11
N GLY A 93 -17.68 -9.20 3.92
CA GLY A 93 -19.13 -9.36 4.05
C GLY A 93 -19.64 -8.92 5.43
N LYS A 94 -20.74 -8.15 5.44
CA LYS A 94 -21.57 -7.75 6.61
C LYS A 94 -20.82 -7.56 7.95
N THR A 95 -19.70 -6.85 7.95
CA THR A 95 -19.06 -6.41 9.19
C THR A 95 -18.96 -4.90 9.16
N THR A 96 -19.52 -4.26 10.20
CA THR A 96 -19.49 -2.80 10.38
C THR A 96 -18.05 -2.31 10.22
N THR A 97 -17.85 -1.32 9.36
CA THR A 97 -16.56 -0.69 9.11
C THR A 97 -16.02 -0.14 10.43
N THR A 98 -15.03 -0.80 11.01
CA THR A 98 -14.28 -0.29 12.16
C THR A 98 -12.88 0.06 11.73
N ASP A 99 -12.25 0.99 12.44
CA ASP A 99 -10.84 1.29 12.27
C ASP A 99 -10.03 0.01 12.48
N ILE A 100 -9.21 -0.34 11.49
CA ILE A 100 -8.32 -1.49 11.58
C ILE A 100 -7.01 -0.96 12.17
N GLU A 101 -6.91 -1.02 13.50
CA GLU A 101 -5.71 -0.68 14.27
C GLU A 101 -4.55 -1.65 14.01
N GLY A 102 -4.83 -2.83 13.44
CA GLY A 102 -3.82 -3.79 13.03
C GLY A 102 -4.39 -4.99 12.32
N TYR A 103 -3.61 -5.52 11.36
CA TYR A 103 -3.75 -6.85 10.80
C TYR A 103 -2.37 -7.52 10.73
N MET A 104 -2.37 -8.84 10.81
CA MET A 104 -1.20 -9.70 10.64
C MET A 104 -1.60 -10.78 9.64
N GLU A 105 -0.87 -10.88 8.54
CA GLU A 105 -1.04 -11.94 7.56
C GLU A 105 -0.23 -13.14 8.04
N LEU A 106 -0.91 -14.28 8.20
CA LEU A 106 -0.25 -15.51 8.60
C LEU A 106 0.46 -16.14 7.39
N PRO A 107 1.58 -16.85 7.58
CA PRO A 107 2.32 -17.51 6.49
C PRO A 107 1.50 -18.55 5.72
N ASP A 108 0.29 -18.89 6.18
CA ASP A 108 -0.62 -19.83 5.55
C ASP A 108 -1.71 -19.18 4.68
N GLY A 109 -1.71 -17.85 4.55
CA GLY A 109 -2.65 -17.11 3.71
C GLY A 109 -4.11 -17.21 4.18
N LYS A 110 -4.35 -17.46 5.48
CA LYS A 110 -5.70 -17.49 6.09
C LYS A 110 -6.04 -16.27 6.93
#